data_AF-A0A086AKR4-F1
#
_entry.id   AF-A0A086AKR4-F1
#
_cell.length_a   1.000
_cell.length_b   1.000
_cell.length_c   1.000
_cell.angle_alpha   90.00
_cell.angle_beta   90.00
_cell.angle_gamma   90.00
#
_symmetry.space_group_name_H-M   'P 1'
#
loop_
_entity.id
_entity.type
_entity.pdbx_description
1 polymer ?
#
loop_
_entity_poly.entity_id
_entity_poly.type
_entity_poly.pdbx_seq_one_letter_code
_entity_poly.pdbx_strand_id
1 'polypeptide(L)'
;MKHYWTFFVIFISNFVFSQCDNIEKLKLGGTYMSKTNNYIPFEVKYKDSIYHDSVSYPNDINKIKKYSDFILSKAENYIVTRANRSFYNKLKLYGVEVNYPESNRIKTYDDQSLYKLSNFEVTYWIIYTYEKDKFRYAFGLEFNKDGKMISENKFPDYAKNKDFENLMNPCNALQLVENKKRFKNKKVDFIELSYLDEKNSFCWLIQEKFEIEKLGVSKYSLDMYYINANNNKLETIKKKKGSVIACGIKY
;
A
#
# COMPACT_ATOMS: atom_id res chain seq x y z
N MET A 1 61.01 -17.72 28.92
CA MET A 1 60.68 -16.29 28.74
C MET A 1 60.12 -16.11 27.33
N LYS A 2 58.90 -15.58 27.23
CA LYS A 2 58.19 -15.13 26.02
C LYS A 2 57.81 -16.17 24.95
N HIS A 3 56.67 -16.82 25.22
CA HIS A 3 55.66 -17.09 24.21
C HIS A 3 55.14 -15.77 23.63
N TYR A 4 55.10 -15.62 22.31
CA TYR A 4 54.12 -14.77 21.65
C TYR A 4 53.57 -15.49 20.42
N TRP A 5 52.37 -16.02 20.60
CA TRP A 5 51.46 -16.43 19.56
C TRP A 5 51.21 -15.26 18.61
N THR A 6 51.51 -15.45 17.34
CA THR A 6 51.02 -14.56 16.27
C THR A 6 49.96 -15.33 15.49
N PHE A 7 48.77 -15.46 16.09
CA PHE A 7 47.55 -15.88 15.41
C PHE A 7 46.61 -14.69 15.39
N PHE A 8 46.74 -13.84 14.37
CA PHE A 8 45.75 -12.82 14.05
C PHE A 8 45.55 -12.80 12.53
N VAL A 9 45.14 -13.95 11.99
CA VAL A 9 44.71 -14.08 10.60
C VAL A 9 43.20 -13.78 10.57
N ILE A 10 42.89 -12.53 10.25
CA ILE A 10 41.81 -12.10 9.35
C ILE A 10 40.45 -12.81 9.59
N PHE A 11 39.70 -12.31 10.58
CA PHE A 11 38.24 -12.49 10.67
C PHE A 11 37.51 -11.26 10.12
N ILE A 12 38.03 -10.66 9.04
CA ILE A 12 37.37 -9.53 8.35
C ILE A 12 37.26 -9.91 6.88
N SER A 13 36.10 -10.47 6.50
CA SER A 13 35.42 -10.28 5.20
C SER A 13 34.42 -11.38 4.87
N ASN A 14 33.66 -11.88 5.85
CA ASN A 14 32.37 -12.52 5.58
C ASN A 14 31.23 -11.69 6.19
N PHE A 15 31.30 -10.35 6.10
CA PHE A 15 30.08 -9.59 5.83
C PHE A 15 29.74 -9.81 4.36
N VAL A 16 29.45 -11.07 4.01
CA VAL A 16 28.53 -11.34 2.92
C VAL A 16 27.26 -10.67 3.43
N PHE A 17 26.98 -9.46 2.95
CA PHE A 17 25.62 -8.96 2.92
C PHE A 17 24.85 -10.08 2.26
N SER A 18 24.21 -10.93 3.08
CA SER A 18 23.24 -11.90 2.61
C SER A 18 22.25 -11.02 1.86
N GLN A 19 22.38 -11.03 0.53
CA GLN A 19 21.35 -10.50 -0.32
C GLN A 19 20.13 -11.28 0.11
N CYS A 20 19.17 -10.55 0.66
CA CYS A 20 17.92 -11.16 1.05
C CYS A 20 17.27 -11.63 -0.24
N ASP A 21 17.42 -12.92 -0.50
CA ASP A 21 16.71 -13.60 -1.58
C ASP A 21 15.23 -13.22 -1.43
N ASN A 22 14.59 -12.79 -2.51
CA ASN A 22 13.22 -12.26 -2.55
C ASN A 22 13.02 -10.78 -2.17
N ILE A 23 14.06 -9.97 -1.90
CA ILE A 23 13.86 -8.52 -1.76
C ILE A 23 13.32 -7.87 -3.04
N GLU A 24 13.57 -8.49 -4.20
CA GLU A 24 12.99 -8.12 -5.49
C GLU A 24 11.47 -8.38 -5.57
N LYS A 25 10.89 -9.07 -4.58
CA LYS A 25 9.43 -9.23 -4.42
C LYS A 25 8.78 -8.06 -3.68
N LEU A 26 9.55 -7.03 -3.32
CA LEU A 26 9.02 -5.79 -2.76
C LEU A 26 8.13 -5.08 -3.80
N LYS A 27 6.86 -4.89 -3.46
CA LYS A 27 5.86 -4.19 -4.28
C LYS A 27 5.39 -2.89 -3.61
N LEU A 28 4.70 -2.05 -4.38
CA LEU A 28 3.94 -0.93 -3.83
C LEU A 28 2.86 -1.47 -2.89
N GLY A 29 2.89 -1.03 -1.63
CA GLY A 29 1.89 -1.42 -0.66
C GLY A 29 0.77 -0.40 -0.46
N GLY A 30 -0.22 -0.79 0.34
CA GLY A 30 -1.28 0.10 0.83
C GLY A 30 -2.66 -0.20 0.31
N THR A 31 -3.56 0.78 0.41
CA THR A 31 -5.01 0.61 0.26
C THR A 31 -5.61 1.50 -0.81
N TYR A 32 -4.78 2.08 -1.68
CA TYR A 32 -5.22 2.97 -2.75
C TYR A 32 -6.19 2.31 -3.74
N MET A 33 -6.15 0.97 -3.88
CA MET A 33 -7.07 0.19 -4.71
C MET A 33 -8.35 -0.25 -3.97
N SER A 34 -8.49 0.02 -2.68
CA SER A 34 -9.62 -0.44 -1.86
C SER A 34 -10.91 0.39 -2.05
N LYS A 35 -11.10 0.96 -3.24
CA LYS A 35 -12.31 1.71 -3.61
C LYS A 35 -13.47 0.73 -3.79
N THR A 36 -14.66 1.16 -3.40
CA THR A 36 -15.90 0.35 -3.49
C THR A 36 -16.84 0.80 -4.60
N ASN A 37 -16.57 1.95 -5.23
CA ASN A 37 -17.43 2.58 -6.23
C ASN A 37 -16.67 2.89 -7.53
N ASN A 38 -17.41 3.28 -8.56
CA ASN A 38 -16.85 3.76 -9.81
C ASN A 38 -16.50 5.24 -9.70
N TYR A 39 -15.22 5.55 -9.75
CA TYR A 39 -14.70 6.90 -9.62
C TYR A 39 -14.20 7.45 -10.97
N ILE A 40 -14.46 8.72 -11.22
CA ILE A 40 -13.87 9.48 -12.34
C ILE A 40 -12.55 10.07 -11.85
N PRO A 41 -11.40 9.73 -12.46
CA PRO A 41 -10.10 10.23 -12.02
C PRO A 41 -9.83 11.65 -12.52
N PHE A 42 -9.30 12.48 -11.61
CA PHE A 42 -8.75 13.81 -11.87
C PHE A 42 -7.30 13.90 -11.35
N GLU A 43 -6.33 13.99 -12.25
CA GLU A 43 -4.91 13.95 -11.91
C GLU A 43 -4.26 15.33 -11.83
N VAL A 44 -3.24 15.45 -10.96
CA VAL A 44 -2.45 16.69 -10.78
C VAL A 44 -1.41 16.87 -11.88
N LYS A 45 -0.88 15.77 -12.42
CA LYS A 45 0.11 15.76 -13.50
C LYS A 45 -0.24 14.70 -14.53
N TYR A 46 -0.44 15.12 -15.77
CA TYR A 46 -0.86 14.27 -16.89
C TYR A 46 0.22 13.30 -17.40
N LYS A 47 1.47 13.37 -16.90
CA LYS A 47 2.63 12.90 -17.69
C LYS A 47 3.56 11.86 -17.06
N ASP A 48 3.50 11.55 -15.76
CA ASP A 48 4.52 10.67 -15.13
C ASP A 48 3.97 9.72 -14.05
N SER A 49 2.68 9.42 -14.07
CA SER A 49 1.98 8.76 -12.96
C SER A 49 1.84 7.25 -13.14
N ILE A 50 2.06 6.55 -12.03
CA ILE A 50 2.05 5.10 -11.87
C ILE A 50 0.67 4.54 -12.25
N TYR A 51 0.63 3.77 -13.33
CA TYR A 51 -0.38 2.73 -13.57
C TYR A 51 -1.76 3.21 -14.04
N HIS A 52 -2.00 3.17 -15.35
CA HIS A 52 -3.35 3.27 -15.94
C HIS A 52 -4.00 1.89 -15.98
N ASP A 53 -4.78 1.55 -14.94
CA ASP A 53 -5.60 0.32 -14.93
C ASP A 53 -7.01 0.56 -15.53
N SER A 54 -7.27 1.73 -16.12
CA SER A 54 -8.55 2.05 -16.77
C SER A 54 -8.33 2.70 -18.14
N VAL A 55 -9.17 2.30 -19.10
CA VAL A 55 -9.18 2.71 -20.52
C VAL A 55 -9.56 4.20 -20.72
N SER A 56 -9.52 5.01 -19.66
CA SER A 56 -9.93 6.41 -19.67
C SER A 56 -8.76 7.31 -19.31
N TYR A 57 -8.45 8.27 -20.17
CA TYR A 57 -7.46 9.30 -19.88
C TYR A 57 -7.95 10.15 -18.70
N PRO A 58 -7.14 10.31 -17.63
CA PRO A 58 -7.56 11.06 -16.46
C PRO A 58 -7.86 12.53 -16.82
N ASN A 59 -8.83 13.13 -16.16
CA ASN A 59 -9.13 14.55 -16.36
C ASN A 59 -8.12 15.45 -15.63
N ASP A 60 -7.88 16.65 -16.14
CA ASP A 60 -7.12 17.67 -15.39
C ASP A 60 -7.90 18.08 -14.13
N ILE A 61 -7.28 17.95 -12.95
CA ILE A 61 -7.84 18.37 -11.66
C ILE A 61 -8.25 19.84 -11.63
N ASN A 62 -7.60 20.69 -12.42
CA ASN A 62 -7.93 22.11 -12.51
C ASN A 62 -9.37 22.35 -13.01
N LYS A 63 -9.96 21.40 -13.75
CA LYS A 63 -11.36 21.48 -14.18
C LYS A 63 -12.35 21.49 -12.99
N ILE A 64 -11.95 20.94 -11.85
CA ILE A 64 -12.75 20.91 -10.61
C ILE A 64 -12.08 21.70 -9.47
N LYS A 65 -11.17 22.64 -9.79
CA LYS A 65 -10.27 23.30 -8.82
C LYS A 65 -10.96 23.78 -7.54
N LYS A 66 -12.10 24.48 -7.67
CA LYS A 66 -12.86 24.98 -6.52
C LYS A 66 -13.22 23.87 -5.52
N TYR A 67 -13.63 22.72 -6.04
CA TYR A 67 -14.04 21.57 -5.22
C TYR A 67 -12.82 20.77 -4.74
N SER A 68 -11.81 20.61 -5.60
CA SER A 68 -10.57 19.92 -5.22
C SER A 68 -9.82 20.67 -4.12
N ASP A 69 -9.69 22.00 -4.19
CA ASP A 69 -9.01 22.80 -3.17
C ASP A 69 -9.67 22.64 -1.79
N PHE A 70 -11.00 22.69 -1.76
CA PHE A 70 -11.77 22.48 -0.53
C PHE A 70 -11.49 21.09 0.07
N ILE A 71 -11.57 20.03 -0.73
CA ILE A 71 -11.42 18.67 -0.21
C ILE A 71 -9.97 18.31 0.12
N LEU A 72 -9.00 18.86 -0.63
CA LEU A 72 -7.57 18.70 -0.34
C LEU A 72 -7.21 19.36 0.99
N SER A 73 -7.78 20.53 1.31
CA SER A 73 -7.61 21.15 2.63
C SER A 73 -8.17 20.29 3.76
N LYS A 74 -9.30 19.60 3.54
CA LYS A 74 -9.88 18.65 4.52
C LYS A 74 -8.97 17.44 4.73
N ALA A 75 -8.42 16.89 3.65
CA ALA A 75 -7.48 15.77 3.72
C ALA A 75 -6.18 16.14 4.44
N GLU A 76 -5.60 17.29 4.11
CA GLU A 76 -4.42 17.81 4.79
C GLU A 76 -4.67 17.94 6.29
N ASN A 77 -5.75 18.61 6.69
CA ASN A 77 -6.08 18.78 8.12
C ASN A 77 -6.22 17.44 8.85
N TYR A 78 -6.88 16.46 8.23
CA TYR A 78 -6.99 15.13 8.82
C TYR A 78 -5.60 14.45 8.98
N ILE A 79 -4.79 14.45 7.92
CA ILE A 79 -3.45 13.84 7.95
C ILE A 79 -2.56 14.52 8.99
N VAL A 80 -2.55 15.86 9.02
CA VAL A 80 -1.74 16.64 9.97
C VAL A 80 -2.20 16.39 11.40
N THR A 81 -3.50 16.32 11.64
CA THR A 81 -4.06 16.04 12.98
C THR A 81 -3.67 14.64 13.45
N ARG A 82 -3.79 13.63 12.57
CA ARG A 82 -3.56 12.24 12.93
C ARG A 82 -2.07 11.88 12.96
N ALA A 83 -1.31 12.26 11.94
CA ALA A 83 0.05 11.79 11.69
C ALA A 83 1.12 12.89 11.75
N ASN A 84 0.74 14.13 12.07
CA ASN A 84 1.59 15.33 12.13
C ASN A 84 1.97 15.94 10.76
N ARG A 85 2.47 17.19 10.82
CA ARG A 85 2.90 17.98 9.65
C ARG A 85 4.11 17.39 8.94
N SER A 86 5.06 16.82 9.68
CA SER A 86 6.27 16.22 9.12
C SER A 86 5.94 15.04 8.21
N PHE A 87 5.01 14.16 8.61
CA PHE A 87 4.56 13.07 7.76
C PHE A 87 3.85 13.59 6.50
N TYR A 88 2.91 14.54 6.64
CA TYR A 88 2.20 15.14 5.50
C TYR A 88 3.15 15.70 4.44
N ASN A 89 4.21 16.41 4.86
CA ASN A 89 5.17 17.02 3.94
C ASN A 89 5.97 15.99 3.11
N LYS A 90 5.98 14.72 3.50
CA LYS A 90 6.63 13.62 2.75
C LYS A 90 5.68 12.94 1.76
N LEU A 91 4.39 13.28 1.80
CA LEU A 91 3.40 12.72 0.90
C LEU A 91 3.41 13.45 -0.44
N LYS A 92 3.26 12.69 -1.52
CA LYS A 92 2.98 13.23 -2.86
C LYS A 92 1.51 12.97 -3.19
N LEU A 93 0.76 14.03 -3.47
CA LEU A 93 -0.59 13.94 -4.00
C LEU A 93 -0.53 13.37 -5.42
N TYR A 94 -1.20 12.24 -5.63
CA TYR A 94 -1.32 11.62 -6.94
C TYR A 94 -2.50 12.22 -7.71
N GLY A 95 -3.67 12.24 -7.08
CA GLY A 95 -4.90 12.71 -7.72
C GLY A 95 -6.10 12.68 -6.79
N VAL A 96 -7.20 13.21 -7.32
CA VAL A 96 -8.52 13.19 -6.70
C VAL A 96 -9.44 12.45 -7.65
N GLU A 97 -10.25 11.55 -7.14
CA GLU A 97 -11.27 10.91 -7.96
C GLU A 97 -12.64 11.19 -7.37
N VAL A 98 -13.65 11.28 -8.25
CA VAL A 98 -15.01 11.67 -7.85
C VAL A 98 -15.99 10.58 -8.26
N ASN A 99 -16.76 10.09 -7.30
CA ASN A 99 -17.86 9.17 -7.52
C ASN A 99 -19.20 9.90 -7.38
N TYR A 100 -20.16 9.52 -8.22
CA TYR A 100 -21.51 10.11 -8.30
C TYR A 100 -22.54 9.00 -8.06
N PRO A 101 -22.86 8.68 -6.79
CA PRO A 101 -23.65 7.49 -6.43
C PRO A 101 -25.00 7.40 -7.12
N GLU A 102 -25.65 8.55 -7.35
CA GLU A 102 -27.01 8.63 -7.90
C GLU A 102 -27.04 8.75 -9.43
N SER A 103 -25.88 8.81 -10.08
CA SER A 103 -25.80 9.08 -11.52
C SER A 103 -25.84 7.79 -12.34
N ASN A 104 -27.05 7.33 -12.64
CA ASN A 104 -27.30 6.45 -13.80
C ASN A 104 -26.95 7.13 -15.15
N ARG A 105 -26.46 8.39 -15.11
CA ARG A 105 -26.24 9.27 -16.25
C ARG A 105 -24.79 9.34 -16.72
N ILE A 106 -23.83 8.74 -16.01
CA ILE A 106 -22.43 8.70 -16.48
C ILE A 106 -22.32 7.71 -17.63
N LYS A 107 -22.62 8.19 -18.84
CA LYS A 107 -22.44 7.45 -20.09
C LYS A 107 -21.10 7.76 -20.74
N THR A 108 -20.53 8.95 -20.47
CA THR A 108 -19.28 9.44 -21.06
C THR A 108 -18.50 10.30 -20.06
N TYR A 109 -17.19 10.11 -19.99
CA TYR A 109 -16.29 10.87 -19.09
C TYR A 109 -15.98 12.30 -19.59
N ASP A 110 -16.42 12.63 -20.81
CA ASP A 110 -16.21 13.91 -21.48
C ASP A 110 -17.33 14.94 -21.23
N ASP A 111 -18.42 14.55 -20.55
CA ASP A 111 -19.51 15.48 -20.25
C ASP A 111 -19.07 16.50 -19.18
N GLN A 112 -18.79 17.73 -19.63
CA GLN A 112 -18.35 18.83 -18.78
C GLN A 112 -19.39 19.23 -17.71
N SER A 113 -20.67 18.89 -17.90
CA SER A 113 -21.71 19.16 -16.89
C SER A 113 -21.39 18.43 -15.57
N LEU A 114 -20.67 17.31 -15.63
CA LEU A 114 -20.21 16.56 -14.47
C LEU A 114 -19.23 17.36 -13.60
N TYR A 115 -18.48 18.33 -14.14
CA TYR A 115 -17.45 19.05 -13.37
C TYR A 115 -18.03 20.13 -12.44
N LYS A 116 -19.32 20.46 -12.59
CA LYS A 116 -20.05 21.30 -11.63
C LYS A 116 -20.57 20.44 -10.49
N LEU A 117 -19.66 19.97 -9.64
CA LEU A 117 -19.94 18.99 -8.57
C LEU A 117 -21.04 19.41 -7.59
N SER A 118 -21.32 20.71 -7.45
CA SER A 118 -22.43 21.21 -6.62
C SER A 118 -23.79 20.68 -7.04
N ASN A 119 -23.96 20.28 -8.31
CA ASN A 119 -25.21 19.77 -8.85
C ASN A 119 -25.50 18.31 -8.47
N PHE A 120 -24.54 17.63 -7.84
CA PHE A 120 -24.60 16.19 -7.58
C PHE A 120 -24.30 15.91 -6.12
N GLU A 121 -24.83 14.79 -5.63
CA GLU A 121 -24.26 14.14 -4.45
C GLU A 121 -23.01 13.37 -4.89
N VAL A 122 -21.88 13.65 -4.24
CA VAL A 122 -20.56 13.13 -4.62
C VAL A 122 -19.77 12.66 -3.42
N THR A 123 -18.86 11.74 -3.70
CA THR A 123 -17.79 11.33 -2.79
C THR A 123 -16.44 11.55 -3.48
N TYR A 124 -15.44 11.93 -2.70
CA TYR A 124 -14.09 12.21 -3.15
C TYR A 124 -13.15 11.14 -2.63
N TRP A 125 -12.32 10.59 -3.50
CA TRP A 125 -11.23 9.70 -3.14
C TRP A 125 -9.89 10.37 -3.43
N ILE A 126 -9.12 10.69 -2.40
CA ILE A 126 -7.87 11.44 -2.53
C ILE A 126 -6.70 10.50 -2.33
N ILE A 127 -5.84 10.38 -3.33
CA ILE A 127 -4.75 9.42 -3.35
C ILE A 127 -3.43 10.10 -3.01
N TYR A 128 -2.79 9.62 -1.95
CA TYR A 128 -1.45 10.01 -1.56
C TYR A 128 -0.47 8.85 -1.72
N THR A 129 0.76 9.19 -2.05
CA THR A 129 1.89 8.25 -2.03
C THR A 129 2.91 8.72 -0.99
N TYR A 130 3.40 7.78 -0.20
CA TYR A 130 4.50 7.92 0.73
C TYR A 130 5.69 7.11 0.21
N GLU A 131 6.86 7.72 0.24
CA GLU A 131 8.10 7.11 -0.25
C GLU A 131 9.20 7.37 0.77
N LYS A 132 9.83 6.30 1.24
CA LYS A 132 11.01 6.35 2.10
C LYS A 132 12.01 5.33 1.59
N ASP A 133 13.18 5.80 1.18
CA ASP A 133 14.18 5.00 0.47
C ASP A 133 13.55 4.32 -0.76
N LYS A 134 13.58 2.98 -0.83
CA LYS A 134 12.92 2.18 -1.89
C LYS A 134 11.51 1.73 -1.53
N PHE A 135 11.00 2.07 -0.35
CA PHE A 135 9.72 1.61 0.15
C PHE A 135 8.63 2.59 -0.25
N ARG A 136 7.57 2.05 -0.85
CA ARG A 136 6.47 2.85 -1.37
C ARG A 136 5.16 2.36 -0.78
N TYR A 137 4.34 3.31 -0.35
CA TYR A 137 3.03 3.08 0.23
C TYR A 137 2.03 4.06 -0.37
N ALA A 138 0.92 3.57 -0.89
CA ALA A 138 -0.14 4.39 -1.45
C ALA A 138 -1.45 4.15 -0.71
N PHE A 139 -2.12 5.23 -0.31
CA PHE A 139 -3.40 5.16 0.37
C PHE A 139 -4.36 6.19 -0.17
N GLY A 140 -5.63 5.85 -0.11
CA GLY A 140 -6.70 6.76 -0.46
C GLY A 140 -7.56 7.10 0.75
N LEU A 141 -7.97 8.36 0.82
CA LEU A 141 -8.90 8.86 1.83
C LEU A 141 -10.21 9.24 1.15
N GLU A 142 -11.32 8.73 1.69
CA GLU A 142 -12.64 8.98 1.16
C GLU A 142 -13.35 10.05 2.00
N PHE A 143 -13.92 11.04 1.32
CA PHE A 143 -14.69 12.12 1.92
C PHE A 143 -16.04 12.26 1.24
N ASN A 144 -17.07 12.61 2.01
CA ASN A 144 -18.34 13.02 1.45
C ASN A 144 -18.28 14.46 0.90
N LYS A 145 -19.39 14.93 0.31
CA LYS A 145 -19.55 16.28 -0.25
C LYS A 145 -19.21 17.42 0.73
N ASP A 146 -19.48 17.22 2.02
CA ASP A 146 -19.24 18.20 3.08
C ASP A 146 -17.79 18.18 3.62
N GLY A 147 -16.96 17.26 3.13
CA GLY A 147 -15.59 17.08 3.60
C GLY A 147 -15.46 16.33 4.92
N LYS A 148 -16.48 15.55 5.31
CA LYS A 148 -16.37 14.56 6.38
C LYS A 148 -15.72 13.29 5.82
N MET A 149 -14.65 12.82 6.47
CA MET A 149 -14.01 11.56 6.11
C MET A 149 -14.97 10.39 6.40
N ILE A 150 -15.11 9.48 5.44
CA ILE A 150 -15.96 8.28 5.54
C ILE A 150 -15.18 6.98 5.36
N SER A 151 -13.92 7.03 4.91
CA SER A 151 -13.03 5.88 4.91
C SER A 151 -12.46 5.58 6.29
N GLU A 152 -12.08 4.32 6.52
CA GLU A 152 -11.25 3.92 7.66
C GLU A 152 -9.86 4.56 7.64
N ASN A 153 -9.16 4.53 8.78
CA ASN A 153 -7.78 4.98 8.90
C ASN A 153 -6.85 4.17 7.98
N LYS A 154 -5.96 4.85 7.27
CA LYS A 154 -5.02 4.21 6.33
C LYS A 154 -3.55 4.38 6.72
N PHE A 155 -3.26 4.99 7.85
CA PHE A 155 -1.90 5.19 8.34
C PHE A 155 -1.89 5.40 9.86
N PRO A 156 -0.73 5.22 10.51
CA PRO A 156 -0.61 5.35 11.97
C PRO A 156 -0.97 6.73 12.51
N ASP A 157 -1.63 6.74 13.66
CA ASP A 157 -1.79 7.88 14.54
C ASP A 157 -0.47 8.16 15.28
N TYR A 158 0.10 9.34 15.06
CA TYR A 158 1.37 9.77 15.64
C TYR A 158 1.33 9.83 17.16
N ALA A 159 0.20 10.21 17.76
CA ALA A 159 0.08 10.30 19.21
C ALA A 159 0.23 8.92 19.89
N LYS A 160 -0.14 7.85 19.17
CA LYS A 160 -0.09 6.46 19.67
C LYS A 160 1.19 5.72 19.27
N ASN A 161 1.84 6.13 18.18
CA ASN A 161 3.08 5.52 17.69
C ASN A 161 3.97 6.58 17.08
N LYS A 162 4.78 7.28 17.87
CA LYS A 162 5.62 8.38 17.38
C LYS A 162 6.72 7.94 16.41
N ASP A 163 7.11 6.67 16.49
CA ASP A 163 8.20 6.09 15.72
C ASP A 163 7.71 5.35 14.48
N PHE A 164 6.45 5.50 14.07
CA PHE A 164 5.84 4.74 12.96
C PHE A 164 6.59 4.86 11.61
N GLU A 165 7.40 5.91 11.44
CA GLU A 165 8.22 6.11 10.25
C GLU A 165 9.62 5.45 10.34
N ASN A 166 10.01 4.87 11.47
CA ASN A 166 11.32 4.21 11.68
C ASN A 166 11.34 2.80 11.07
N LEU A 167 11.07 2.73 9.77
CA LEU A 167 10.98 1.48 9.02
C LEU A 167 12.33 0.75 8.98
N MET A 168 12.40 -0.39 9.64
CA MET A 168 13.49 -1.36 9.51
C MET A 168 13.42 -2.06 8.15
N ASN A 169 14.58 -2.49 7.66
CA ASN A 169 14.67 -3.23 6.40
C ASN A 169 13.81 -4.52 6.44
N PRO A 170 12.99 -4.80 5.41
CA PRO A 170 12.15 -6.00 5.34
C PRO A 170 12.93 -7.33 5.33
N CYS A 171 14.24 -7.33 5.12
CA CYS A 171 15.05 -8.56 5.12
C CYS A 171 14.92 -9.34 6.45
N ASN A 172 14.94 -8.62 7.57
CA ASN A 172 14.79 -9.24 8.89
C ASN A 172 13.38 -9.81 9.07
N ALA A 173 12.35 -9.09 8.60
CA ALA A 173 10.98 -9.55 8.60
C ALA A 173 10.82 -10.82 7.74
N LEU A 174 11.49 -10.88 6.59
CA LEU A 174 11.46 -12.05 5.71
C LEU A 174 12.11 -13.26 6.38
N GLN A 175 13.32 -13.12 6.94
CA GLN A 175 14.01 -14.20 7.65
C GLN A 175 13.14 -14.77 8.79
N LEU A 176 12.41 -13.90 9.50
CA LEU A 176 11.48 -14.34 10.56
C LEU A 176 10.33 -15.20 10.03
N VAL A 177 9.83 -14.91 8.82
CA VAL A 177 8.76 -15.67 8.17
C VAL A 177 9.30 -16.98 7.60
N GLU A 178 10.44 -16.96 6.91
CA GLU A 178 11.05 -18.15 6.30
C GLU A 178 11.44 -19.21 7.33
N ASN A 179 11.82 -18.78 8.54
CA ASN A 179 12.11 -19.68 9.66
C ASN A 179 10.86 -20.30 10.31
N LYS A 180 9.64 -19.92 9.91
CA LYS A 180 8.41 -20.54 10.42
C LYS A 180 8.22 -21.92 9.81
N LYS A 181 7.95 -22.91 10.66
CA LYS A 181 7.68 -24.31 10.25
C LYS A 181 6.66 -24.43 9.11
N ARG A 182 5.61 -23.59 9.10
CA ARG A 182 4.56 -23.60 8.07
C ARG A 182 4.98 -22.98 6.75
N PHE A 183 5.94 -22.05 6.77
CA PHE A 183 6.51 -21.44 5.57
C PHE A 183 7.66 -22.26 5.00
N LYS A 184 8.15 -23.27 5.73
CA LYS A 184 9.23 -24.15 5.27
C LYS A 184 8.88 -24.73 3.89
N ASN A 185 9.77 -24.53 2.92
CA ASN A 185 9.62 -24.92 1.50
C ASN A 185 8.55 -24.15 0.70
N LYS A 186 7.99 -23.06 1.25
CA LYS A 186 7.12 -22.14 0.50
C LYS A 186 7.95 -21.01 -0.09
N LYS A 187 7.48 -20.46 -1.22
CA LYS A 187 8.07 -19.28 -1.86
C LYS A 187 7.30 -18.04 -1.44
N VAL A 188 7.98 -16.89 -1.47
CA VAL A 188 7.35 -15.58 -1.26
C VAL A 188 6.67 -15.13 -2.56
N ASP A 189 5.43 -14.65 -2.46
CA ASP A 189 4.75 -13.98 -3.57
C ASP A 189 5.16 -12.51 -3.66
N PHE A 190 4.97 -11.81 -2.53
CA PHE A 190 5.25 -10.39 -2.40
C PHE A 190 5.60 -10.02 -0.97
N ILE A 191 6.28 -8.89 -0.87
CA ILE A 191 6.52 -8.12 0.34
C ILE A 191 5.99 -6.72 0.08
N GLU A 192 5.19 -6.16 0.99
CA GLU A 192 4.72 -4.78 0.84
C GLU A 192 4.62 -4.09 2.19
N LEU A 193 4.69 -2.75 2.19
CA LEU A 193 4.35 -1.98 3.38
C LEU A 193 2.83 -1.92 3.52
N SER A 194 2.31 -2.33 4.67
CA SER A 194 0.87 -2.37 4.95
C SER A 194 0.58 -1.64 6.26
N TYR A 195 -0.61 -1.06 6.40
CA TYR A 195 -1.06 -0.46 7.65
C TYR A 195 -1.97 -1.43 8.38
N LEU A 196 -1.65 -1.71 9.65
CA LEU A 196 -2.46 -2.56 10.53
C LEU A 196 -3.09 -1.71 11.63
N ASP A 197 -4.39 -1.41 11.49
CA ASP A 197 -5.09 -0.45 12.36
C ASP A 197 -5.15 -0.91 13.82
N GLU A 198 -5.33 -2.21 14.05
CA GLU A 198 -5.39 -2.81 15.40
C GLU A 198 -4.07 -2.63 16.18
N LYS A 199 -2.97 -2.36 15.47
CA LYS A 199 -1.64 -2.13 16.03
C LYS A 199 -1.16 -0.69 15.86
N ASN A 200 -1.93 0.15 15.16
CA ASN A 200 -1.55 1.51 14.80
C ASN A 200 -0.10 1.59 14.28
N SER A 201 0.26 0.68 13.37
CA SER A 201 1.64 0.51 12.93
C SER A 201 1.70 0.12 11.47
N PHE A 202 2.73 0.60 10.77
CA PHE A 202 3.11 -0.02 9.51
C PHE A 202 3.73 -1.38 9.78
N CYS A 203 3.44 -2.32 8.89
CA CYS A 203 3.94 -3.68 8.91
C CYS A 203 4.46 -4.06 7.52
N TRP A 204 5.52 -4.87 7.48
CA TRP A 204 5.84 -5.67 6.33
C TRP A 204 4.80 -6.79 6.22
N LEU A 205 3.96 -6.71 5.19
CA LEU A 205 3.06 -7.78 4.81
C LEU A 205 3.80 -8.72 3.85
N ILE A 206 3.96 -9.98 4.28
CA ILE A 206 4.60 -11.03 3.51
C ILE A 206 3.57 -12.12 3.24
N GLN A 207 3.37 -12.46 1.97
CA GLN A 207 2.44 -13.51 1.56
C GLN A 207 3.18 -14.67 0.91
N GLU A 208 2.74 -15.89 1.23
CA GLU A 208 3.19 -17.07 0.49
C GLU A 208 2.68 -17.06 -0.96
N LYS A 209 3.49 -17.60 -1.86
CA LYS A 209 3.13 -17.84 -3.26
C LYS A 209 2.11 -18.96 -3.34
N PHE A 210 1.01 -18.68 -3.99
CA PHE A 210 0.02 -19.69 -4.32
C PHE A 210 0.57 -20.65 -5.37
N GLU A 211 0.50 -21.95 -5.09
CA GLU A 211 0.88 -23.02 -6.01
C GLU A 211 -0.35 -23.86 -6.33
N ILE A 212 -0.60 -24.07 -7.63
CA ILE A 212 -1.72 -24.89 -8.10
C ILE A 212 -1.29 -26.35 -8.01
N GLU A 213 -1.90 -27.08 -7.08
CA GLU A 213 -1.59 -28.51 -6.88
C GLU A 213 -2.28 -29.43 -7.90
N LYS A 214 -3.41 -29.02 -8.47
CA LYS A 214 -4.19 -29.83 -9.42
C LYS A 214 -5.01 -29.00 -10.41
N LEU A 215 -5.26 -29.58 -11.60
CA LEU A 215 -6.23 -29.08 -12.57
C LEU A 215 -7.66 -29.15 -12.03
N GLY A 216 -8.53 -28.29 -12.55
CA GLY A 216 -9.91 -28.10 -12.11
C GLY A 216 -10.04 -27.04 -11.01
N VAL A 217 -11.13 -27.12 -10.24
CA VAL A 217 -11.42 -26.18 -9.14
C VAL A 217 -10.59 -26.55 -7.92
N SER A 218 -9.72 -25.63 -7.48
CA SER A 218 -8.89 -25.78 -6.30
C SER A 218 -9.16 -24.64 -5.32
N LYS A 219 -9.60 -25.00 -4.10
CA LYS A 219 -9.69 -24.06 -2.98
C LYS A 219 -8.31 -23.86 -2.38
N TYR A 220 -8.00 -22.64 -1.96
CA TYR A 220 -6.71 -22.30 -1.36
C TYR A 220 -6.90 -21.50 -0.08
N SER A 221 -5.88 -21.54 0.77
CA SER A 221 -5.75 -20.69 1.94
C SER A 221 -4.29 -20.29 2.10
N LEU A 222 -4.00 -19.01 1.87
CA LEU A 222 -2.66 -18.44 2.02
C LEU A 222 -2.52 -17.74 3.37
N ASP A 223 -1.36 -17.89 4.01
CA ASP A 223 -0.99 -17.07 5.16
C ASP A 223 -0.41 -15.72 4.72
N MET A 224 -0.87 -14.68 5.42
CA MET A 224 -0.42 -13.31 5.32
C MET A 224 0.21 -12.91 6.64
N TYR A 225 1.53 -12.79 6.66
CA TYR A 225 2.31 -12.46 7.84
C TYR A 225 2.46 -10.94 7.95
N TYR A 226 2.06 -10.39 9.08
CA TYR A 226 2.23 -8.96 9.38
C TYR A 226 3.36 -8.82 10.39
N ILE A 227 4.51 -8.35 9.92
CA ILE A 227 5.67 -8.08 10.77
C ILE A 227 5.77 -6.58 10.97
N ASN A 228 5.75 -6.09 12.21
CA ASN A 228 5.87 -4.68 12.52
C ASN A 228 7.12 -4.07 11.86
N ALA A 229 6.93 -3.02 11.06
CA ALA A 229 8.01 -2.44 10.28
C ALA A 229 9.04 -1.71 11.14
N ASN A 230 8.72 -1.34 12.38
CA ASN A 230 9.62 -0.59 13.26
C ASN A 230 10.53 -1.45 14.11
N ASN A 231 10.10 -2.68 14.45
CA ASN A 231 10.78 -3.52 15.42
C ASN A 231 10.89 -5.00 15.01
N ASN A 232 10.44 -5.35 13.81
CA ASN A 232 10.41 -6.71 13.27
C ASN A 232 9.63 -7.73 14.12
N LYS A 233 8.71 -7.31 14.99
CA LYS A 233 7.86 -8.24 15.74
C LYS A 233 6.74 -8.79 14.85
N LEU A 234 6.51 -10.10 14.89
CA LEU A 234 5.30 -10.69 14.30
C LEU A 234 4.06 -10.21 15.07
N GLU A 235 3.21 -9.43 14.40
CA GLU A 235 1.99 -8.86 15.00
C GLU A 235 0.80 -9.80 14.85
N THR A 236 0.62 -10.36 13.66
CA THR A 236 -0.48 -11.29 13.37
C THR A 236 -0.22 -12.10 12.10
N ILE A 237 -0.98 -13.17 11.93
CA ILE A 237 -1.07 -13.97 10.71
C ILE A 237 -2.55 -14.00 10.30
N LYS A 238 -2.89 -13.38 9.16
CA LYS A 238 -4.24 -13.43 8.58
C LYS A 238 -4.28 -14.51 7.49
N LYS A 239 -5.45 -15.08 7.22
CA LYS A 239 -5.63 -16.07 6.14
C LYS A 239 -6.38 -15.46 4.96
N LYS A 240 -5.81 -15.53 3.76
CA LYS A 240 -6.49 -15.23 2.49
C LYS A 240 -7.02 -16.53 1.90
N LYS A 241 -8.34 -16.66 1.81
CA LYS A 241 -9.00 -17.85 1.26
C LYS A 241 -9.60 -17.52 -0.11
N GLY A 242 -9.62 -18.50 -1.00
CA GLY A 242 -10.26 -18.36 -2.30
C GLY A 242 -10.34 -19.67 -3.06
N SER A 243 -10.70 -19.57 -4.33
CA SER A 243 -10.73 -20.69 -5.27
C SER A 243 -10.15 -20.25 -6.61
N VAL A 244 -9.43 -21.15 -7.26
CA VAL A 244 -8.93 -20.99 -8.63
C VAL A 244 -9.49 -22.11 -9.50
N ILE A 245 -9.65 -21.83 -10.80
CA ILE A 245 -9.91 -22.86 -11.81
C ILE A 245 -8.66 -22.96 -12.66
N ALA A 246 -8.02 -24.12 -12.65
CA ALA A 246 -6.85 -24.40 -13.48
C ALA A 246 -7.25 -25.30 -14.65
N CYS A 247 -7.19 -24.77 -15.86
CA CYS A 247 -7.46 -25.52 -17.09
C CYS A 247 -6.15 -25.92 -17.75
N GLY A 248 -6.07 -27.16 -18.26
CA GLY A 248 -4.97 -27.63 -19.10
C GLY A 248 -5.48 -27.95 -20.49
N ILE A 249 -4.73 -27.59 -21.53
CA ILE A 249 -4.96 -28.07 -22.89
C ILE A 249 -4.38 -29.48 -22.94
N LYS A 250 -5.21 -30.49 -23.21
CA LYS A 250 -4.71 -31.81 -23.60
C LYS A 250 -4.14 -31.68 -25.02
N TYR A 251 -2.82 -31.86 -25.15
CA TYR A 251 -2.18 -32.10 -26.44
C TYR A 251 -2.33 -33.56 -26.84
#